data_AF-A0A0F5YJ57-F1
#
_entry.id   AF-A0A0F5YJ57-F1
#
_cell.length_a   1.000
_cell.length_b   1.000
_cell.length_c   1.000
_cell.angle_alpha   90.00
_cell.angle_beta   90.00
_cell.angle_gamma   90.00
#
_symmetry.space_group_name_H-M   'P 1'
#
loop_
_entity.id
_entity.type
_entity.pdbx_description
1 polymer ?
#
loop_
_entity_poly.entity_id
_entity_poly.type
_entity_poly.pdbx_seq_one_letter_code
_entity_poly.pdbx_strand_id
1 'polypeptide(L)'
;LNVTVKVELDINKLDILQEFEDFTQKVLSINSQNPSFTANAKFYRVGVTNAADRGLDMWANYGPAIQIKHLSLNESLAEGIVSHITADRIVIVCRDSEEKTIISLLNQIGWKSRIQSIITQSHLEAWYEKALRGSFRHILGAKLIQVLIEEIKYEFPSSESNDLVSFMENRGYTLLSDPFWSA
;
A
#
# COMPACT_ATOMS: atom_id res chain seq x y z
N LEU A 1 -8.09 21.06 -18.62
CA LEU A 1 -9.28 20.56 -17.88
C LEU A 1 -8.93 20.62 -16.39
N ASN A 2 -9.47 21.60 -15.65
CA ASN A 2 -9.26 21.73 -14.20
C ASN A 2 -10.22 20.78 -13.48
N VAL A 3 -9.89 19.50 -13.46
CA VAL A 3 -10.69 18.46 -12.82
C VAL A 3 -10.21 18.31 -11.38
N THR A 4 -11.12 18.02 -10.46
CA THR A 4 -10.82 17.74 -9.05
C THR A 4 -11.37 16.38 -8.63
N VAL A 5 -10.74 15.78 -7.63
CA VAL A 5 -11.23 14.57 -6.94
C VAL A 5 -11.49 14.93 -5.49
N LYS A 6 -12.66 14.56 -4.99
CA LYS A 6 -13.03 14.65 -3.58
C LYS A 6 -13.15 13.26 -2.99
N VAL A 7 -12.48 13.03 -1.87
CA VAL A 7 -12.68 11.89 -0.98
C VAL A 7 -13.46 12.41 0.22
N GLU A 8 -14.52 11.71 0.60
CA GLU A 8 -15.38 12.09 1.73
C GLU A 8 -15.82 10.84 2.48
N LEU A 9 -15.78 10.93 3.80
CA LEU A 9 -16.26 9.89 4.69
C LEU A 9 -17.79 9.74 4.55
N ASP A 10 -18.25 8.51 4.37
CA ASP A 10 -19.63 8.15 4.69
C ASP A 10 -19.79 8.20 6.22
N ILE A 11 -20.63 9.11 6.72
CA ILE A 11 -20.84 9.32 8.16
C ILE A 11 -21.28 8.03 8.89
N ASN A 12 -21.94 7.10 8.18
CA ASN A 12 -22.36 5.81 8.73
C ASN A 12 -21.17 4.86 8.96
N LYS A 13 -19.97 5.26 8.54
CA LYS A 13 -18.69 4.56 8.68
C LYS A 13 -17.73 5.33 9.58
N LEU A 14 -18.21 6.27 10.41
CA LEU A 14 -17.32 7.00 11.31
C LEU A 14 -16.52 6.07 12.23
N ASP A 15 -17.17 5.04 12.78
CA ASP A 15 -16.53 4.11 13.72
C ASP A 15 -15.37 3.32 13.07
N ILE A 16 -15.53 2.91 11.80
CA ILE A 16 -14.44 2.22 11.08
C ILE A 16 -13.33 3.19 10.73
N LEU A 17 -13.66 4.44 10.40
CA LEU A 17 -12.63 5.46 10.18
C LEU A 17 -11.85 5.72 11.48
N GLN A 18 -12.51 5.79 12.63
CA GLN A 18 -11.83 6.01 13.92
C GLN A 18 -10.87 4.86 14.27
N GLU A 19 -11.27 3.61 14.04
CA GLU A 19 -10.39 2.45 14.24
C GLU A 19 -9.13 2.52 13.34
N PHE A 20 -9.31 2.97 12.10
CA PHE A 20 -8.26 3.04 11.08
C PHE A 20 -7.78 4.47 10.78
N GLU A 21 -7.90 5.37 11.76
CA GLU A 21 -7.71 6.81 11.52
C GLU A 21 -6.28 7.14 11.06
N ASP A 22 -5.29 6.44 11.62
CA ASP A 22 -3.89 6.56 11.20
C ASP A 22 -3.69 6.15 9.73
N PHE A 23 -4.34 5.06 9.30
CA PHE A 23 -4.32 4.62 7.90
C PHE A 23 -4.99 5.64 6.98
N THR A 24 -6.22 6.07 7.31
CA THR A 24 -6.97 7.01 6.46
C THR A 24 -6.27 8.36 6.37
N GLN A 25 -5.61 8.80 7.44
CA GLN A 25 -4.83 10.03 7.43
C GLN A 25 -3.61 9.90 6.50
N LYS A 26 -2.84 8.81 6.62
CA LYS A 26 -1.63 8.60 5.83
C LYS A 26 -1.93 8.34 4.35
N VAL A 27 -2.96 7.55 4.05
CA VAL A 27 -3.24 7.10 2.67
C VAL A 27 -4.27 7.97 1.95
N LEU A 28 -5.36 8.32 2.64
CA LEU A 28 -6.49 9.04 2.03
C LEU A 28 -6.52 10.54 2.37
N SER A 29 -5.71 10.98 3.33
CA SER A 29 -5.69 12.35 3.87
C SER A 29 -7.01 12.81 4.48
N ILE A 30 -7.75 11.88 5.07
CA ILE A 30 -8.96 12.16 5.87
C ILE A 30 -8.85 11.54 7.26
N ASN A 31 -9.51 12.16 8.22
CA ASN A 31 -9.62 11.68 9.60
C ASN A 31 -10.97 12.13 10.21
N SER A 32 -11.22 11.80 11.48
CA SER A 32 -12.49 12.12 12.14
C SER A 32 -12.76 13.62 12.28
N GLN A 33 -11.69 14.44 12.35
CA GLN A 33 -11.77 15.89 12.44
C GLN A 33 -11.87 16.55 11.06
N ASN A 34 -11.26 15.93 10.04
CA ASN A 34 -11.23 16.36 8.65
C ASN A 34 -11.74 15.23 7.76
N PRO A 35 -13.07 15.00 7.71
CA PRO A 35 -13.66 13.83 7.07
C PRO A 35 -13.70 13.92 5.54
N SER A 36 -13.17 14.99 4.95
CA SER A 36 -13.10 15.13 3.50
C SER A 36 -11.80 15.77 3.05
N PHE A 37 -11.38 15.41 1.85
CA PHE A 37 -10.17 15.90 1.22
C PHE A 37 -10.44 16.14 -0.27
N THR A 38 -9.99 17.28 -0.81
CA THR A 38 -10.12 17.60 -2.24
C THR A 38 -8.75 17.93 -2.83
N ALA A 39 -8.46 17.36 -4.00
CA ALA A 39 -7.26 17.70 -4.78
C ALA A 39 -7.57 17.85 -6.26
N ASN A 40 -6.65 18.47 -6.99
CA ASN A 40 -6.67 18.47 -8.45
C ASN A 40 -6.47 17.04 -8.98
N ALA A 41 -7.35 16.62 -9.87
CA ALA A 41 -7.22 15.38 -10.59
C ALA A 41 -6.09 15.51 -11.61
N LYS A 42 -5.15 14.58 -11.57
CA LYS A 42 -4.10 14.45 -12.58
C LYS A 42 -4.26 13.10 -13.24
N PHE A 43 -4.43 13.10 -14.56
CA PHE A 43 -4.51 11.88 -15.35
C PHE A 43 -3.09 11.47 -15.74
N TYR A 44 -2.62 10.37 -15.17
CA TYR A 44 -1.36 9.76 -15.57
C TYR A 44 -1.64 8.66 -16.58
N ARG A 45 -0.89 8.62 -17.68
CA ARG A 45 -0.96 7.50 -18.62
C ARG A 45 -0.30 6.31 -17.94
N VAL A 46 -1.11 5.34 -17.54
CA VAL A 46 -0.64 4.12 -16.87
C VAL A 46 0.23 3.34 -17.85
N GLY A 47 1.54 3.38 -17.64
CA GLY A 47 2.50 2.42 -18.19
C GLY A 47 2.72 1.34 -17.14
N VAL A 48 2.79 0.09 -17.59
CA VAL A 48 3.03 -1.15 -16.84
C VAL A 48 3.85 -0.93 -15.55
N THR A 49 3.46 -1.61 -14.47
CA THR A 49 4.20 -1.70 -13.20
C THR A 49 5.71 -1.85 -13.49
N ASN A 50 6.47 -0.76 -13.31
CA ASN A 50 7.90 -0.75 -13.59
C ASN A 50 8.65 -1.37 -12.41
N ALA A 51 8.71 -2.71 -12.37
CA ALA A 51 9.52 -3.45 -11.42
C ALA A 51 11.03 -3.45 -11.77
N ALA A 52 11.48 -2.57 -12.67
CA ALA A 52 12.87 -2.52 -13.14
C ALA A 52 13.87 -2.22 -11.99
N ASP A 53 13.44 -1.44 -10.99
CA ASP A 53 14.29 -0.97 -9.90
C ASP A 53 13.90 -1.55 -8.53
N ARG A 54 13.76 -2.90 -8.43
CA ARG A 54 13.67 -3.64 -7.15
C ARG A 54 12.64 -3.09 -6.12
N GLY A 55 11.63 -2.35 -6.58
CA GLY A 55 10.53 -1.77 -5.83
C GLY A 55 9.26 -1.78 -6.68
N LEU A 56 8.09 -1.74 -6.03
CA LEU A 56 6.78 -1.81 -6.66
C LEU A 56 6.15 -0.41 -6.72
N ASP A 57 5.87 0.07 -7.93
CA ASP A 57 5.17 1.33 -8.16
C ASP A 57 3.68 1.05 -8.44
N MET A 58 2.82 1.34 -7.47
CA MET A 58 1.36 1.24 -7.61
C MET A 58 0.75 2.64 -7.77
N TRP A 59 -0.16 2.78 -8.73
CA TRP A 59 -0.89 4.03 -8.94
C TRP A 59 -2.33 3.85 -8.48
N ALA A 60 -2.80 4.67 -7.54
CA ALA A 60 -4.21 4.67 -7.18
C ALA A 60 -5.01 5.50 -8.20
N ASN A 61 -6.18 4.99 -8.60
CA ASN A 61 -7.06 5.59 -9.61
C ASN A 61 -7.57 7.01 -9.28
N TYR A 62 -7.31 7.51 -8.07
CA TYR A 62 -7.79 8.80 -7.56
C TYR A 62 -6.65 9.76 -7.15
N GLY A 63 -5.41 9.50 -7.61
CA GLY A 63 -4.33 10.48 -7.58
C GLY A 63 -3.04 10.10 -6.82
N PRO A 64 -3.07 9.40 -5.65
CA PRO A 64 -1.82 9.07 -4.97
C PRO A 64 -1.05 7.99 -5.74
N ALA A 65 0.25 8.21 -5.90
CA ALA A 65 1.18 7.15 -6.28
C ALA A 65 1.67 6.49 -4.99
N ILE A 66 1.41 5.20 -4.85
CA ILE A 66 1.86 4.37 -3.73
C ILE A 66 3.11 3.63 -4.20
N GLN A 67 4.25 3.96 -3.61
CA GLN A 67 5.49 3.29 -3.92
C GLN A 67 5.92 2.42 -2.74
N ILE A 68 6.09 1.14 -3.00
CA ILE A 68 6.59 0.17 -2.03
C ILE A 68 8.05 -0.09 -2.36
N LYS A 69 8.96 0.30 -1.46
CA LYS A 69 10.40 0.03 -1.62
C LYS A 69 10.89 -0.90 -0.52
N HIS A 70 11.48 -2.02 -0.94
CA HIS A 70 12.25 -2.92 -0.08
C HIS A 70 13.75 -2.64 -0.24
N LEU A 71 14.16 -1.37 -0.18
CA LEU A 71 15.55 -0.96 -0.37
C LEU A 71 15.91 0.14 0.61
N SER A 72 17.12 0.05 1.12
CA SER A 72 17.80 1.18 1.76
C SER A 72 17.99 2.26 0.70
N LEU A 73 17.09 3.25 0.69
CA LEU A 73 17.17 4.39 -0.21
C LEU A 73 18.53 5.06 -0.06
N ASN A 74 19.25 5.21 -1.16
CA ASN A 74 20.39 6.12 -1.28
C ASN A 74 19.96 7.32 -2.14
N GLU A 75 20.75 8.39 -2.14
CA GLU A 75 20.42 9.64 -2.85
C GLU A 75 20.13 9.41 -4.34
N SER A 76 20.93 8.60 -5.02
CA SER A 76 20.76 8.30 -6.45
C SER A 76 19.44 7.57 -6.75
N LEU A 77 19.07 6.60 -5.91
CA LEU A 77 17.80 5.88 -6.05
C LEU A 77 16.61 6.77 -5.69
N ALA A 78 16.77 7.66 -4.71
CA ALA A 78 15.75 8.66 -4.37
C ALA A 78 15.52 9.60 -5.56
N GLU A 79 16.58 10.09 -6.20
CA GLU A 79 16.49 10.96 -7.38
C GLU A 79 15.76 10.31 -8.57
N GLY A 80 16.06 9.03 -8.85
CA GLY A 80 15.38 8.26 -9.89
C GLY A 80 13.87 8.12 -9.68
N ILE A 81 13.45 7.85 -8.44
CA ILE A 81 12.02 7.72 -8.08
C ILE A 81 11.23 8.95 -8.49
N VAL A 82 11.71 10.13 -8.10
CA VAL A 82 10.90 11.35 -8.11
C VAL A 82 11.01 12.09 -9.45
N SER A 83 12.10 11.87 -10.18
CA SER A 83 12.24 12.33 -11.57
C SER A 83 11.29 11.57 -12.51
N HIS A 84 10.98 10.30 -12.21
CA HIS A 84 10.06 9.48 -13.00
C HIS A 84 8.60 9.56 -12.54
N ILE A 85 8.33 9.88 -11.26
CA ILE A 85 6.98 10.01 -10.73
C ILE A 85 6.49 11.46 -10.90
N THR A 86 5.54 11.68 -11.80
CA THR A 86 4.83 12.97 -11.96
C THR A 86 3.79 13.27 -10.86
N ALA A 87 3.67 12.39 -9.86
CA ALA A 87 2.70 12.53 -8.78
C ALA A 87 3.13 13.57 -7.73
N ASP A 88 2.20 14.43 -7.31
CA ASP A 88 2.43 15.41 -6.25
C ASP A 88 2.21 14.85 -4.84
N ARG A 89 1.70 13.61 -4.75
CA ARG A 89 1.31 12.96 -3.50
C ARG A 89 1.81 11.52 -3.51
N ILE A 90 3.00 11.34 -2.96
CA ILE A 90 3.67 10.04 -2.91
C ILE A 90 3.53 9.46 -1.50
N VAL A 91 3.09 8.21 -1.42
CA VAL A 91 3.14 7.41 -0.20
C VAL A 91 4.29 6.44 -0.32
N ILE A 92 5.24 6.49 0.63
CA ILE A 92 6.40 5.59 0.65
C ILE A 92 6.17 4.52 1.71
N VAL A 93 6.39 3.26 1.35
CA VAL A 93 6.39 2.14 2.31
C VAL A 93 7.81 1.60 2.48
N CYS A 94 8.28 1.44 3.72
CA CYS A 94 9.66 1.01 4.06
C CYS A 94 9.74 0.18 5.36
N ARG A 95 10.93 -0.32 5.71
CA ARG A 95 11.19 -0.90 7.05
C ARG A 95 11.29 0.20 8.12
N ASP A 96 10.99 -0.13 9.37
CA ASP A 96 11.07 0.81 10.50
C ASP A 96 12.48 1.40 10.69
N SER A 97 13.52 0.59 10.48
CA SER A 97 14.91 1.03 10.58
C SER A 97 15.31 2.06 9.52
N GLU A 98 14.54 2.17 8.43
CA GLU A 98 14.88 2.99 7.26
C GLU A 98 14.17 4.35 7.28
N GLU A 99 13.12 4.52 8.09
CA GLU A 99 12.29 5.73 8.10
C GLU A 99 13.10 7.01 8.29
N LYS A 100 13.98 7.04 9.30
CA LYS A 100 14.81 8.24 9.60
C LYS A 100 15.76 8.59 8.47
N THR A 101 16.35 7.58 7.84
CA THR A 101 17.26 7.76 6.70
C THR A 101 16.50 8.35 5.52
N ILE A 102 15.31 7.80 5.22
CA ILE A 102 14.45 8.30 4.14
C ILE A 102 14.03 9.74 4.40
N ILE A 103 13.58 10.08 5.62
CA ILE A 103 13.22 11.47 5.98
C ILE A 103 14.41 12.41 5.80
N SER A 104 15.60 12.00 6.26
CA SER A 104 16.81 12.81 6.11
C SER A 104 17.13 13.08 4.63
N LEU A 105 17.09 12.05 3.79
CA LEU A 105 17.33 12.17 2.35
C LEU A 105 16.30 13.08 1.68
N LEU A 106 15.02 12.90 1.98
CA LEU A 106 13.94 13.73 1.42
C LEU A 106 14.07 15.21 1.82
N ASN A 107 14.57 15.49 3.03
CA ASN A 107 14.83 16.87 3.47
C ASN A 107 16.00 17.49 2.70
N GLN A 108 17.10 16.74 2.51
CA GLN A 108 18.30 17.23 1.82
C GLN A 108 18.03 17.56 0.35
N ILE A 109 17.21 16.75 -0.33
CA ILE A 109 16.87 16.92 -1.74
C ILE A 109 15.72 17.95 -1.92
N GLY A 110 15.09 18.41 -0.82
CA GLY A 110 14.02 19.42 -0.85
C GLY A 110 12.65 18.88 -1.28
N TRP A 111 12.41 17.59 -1.11
CA TRP A 111 11.27 16.87 -1.69
C TRP A 111 10.17 16.48 -0.71
N LYS A 112 10.34 16.84 0.56
CA LYS A 112 9.33 16.65 1.60
C LYS A 112 7.93 17.14 1.20
N SER A 113 7.85 18.19 0.38
CA SER A 113 6.57 18.77 -0.08
C SER A 113 5.76 17.87 -1.03
N ARG A 114 6.39 16.90 -1.69
CA ARG A 114 5.72 15.93 -2.60
C ARG A 114 5.36 14.61 -1.93
N ILE A 115 5.90 14.37 -0.73
CA ILE A 115 5.64 13.16 0.04
C ILE A 115 4.44 13.40 0.94
N GLN A 116 3.40 12.62 0.73
CA GLN A 116 2.21 12.64 1.58
C GLN A 116 2.48 11.96 2.92
N SER A 117 3.06 10.77 2.89
CA SER A 117 3.34 10.00 4.10
C SER A 117 4.41 8.95 3.87
N ILE A 118 5.07 8.59 4.98
CA ILE A 118 5.87 7.37 5.08
C ILE A 118 5.12 6.38 5.95
N ILE A 119 5.06 5.14 5.49
CA ILE A 119 4.42 3.99 6.14
C ILE A 119 5.53 2.98 6.41
N THR A 120 5.66 2.56 7.67
CA THR A 120 6.63 1.53 8.05
C THR A 120 5.99 0.15 8.10
N GLN A 121 6.81 -0.89 8.18
CA GLN A 121 6.34 -2.25 8.40
C GLN A 121 5.46 -2.36 9.65
N SER A 122 5.83 -1.74 10.79
CA SER A 122 4.98 -1.74 11.99
C SER A 122 3.60 -1.12 11.76
N HIS A 123 3.48 -0.11 10.90
CA HIS A 123 2.17 0.45 10.55
C HIS A 123 1.31 -0.59 9.81
N LEU A 124 1.89 -1.29 8.83
CA LEU A 124 1.19 -2.34 8.10
C LEU A 124 0.74 -3.46 9.04
N GLU A 125 1.64 -3.96 9.89
CA GLU A 125 1.34 -5.00 10.88
C GLU A 125 0.18 -4.59 11.78
N ALA A 126 0.20 -3.36 12.31
CA ALA A 126 -0.87 -2.84 13.15
C ALA A 126 -2.21 -2.76 12.40
N TRP A 127 -2.22 -2.36 11.13
CA TRP A 127 -3.46 -2.27 10.35
C TRP A 127 -4.00 -3.65 9.99
N TYR A 128 -3.14 -4.60 9.65
CA TYR A 128 -3.54 -5.99 9.43
C TYR A 128 -4.09 -6.62 10.71
N GLU A 129 -3.46 -6.37 11.86
CA GLU A 129 -3.93 -6.87 13.15
C GLU A 129 -5.34 -6.33 13.48
N LYS A 130 -5.56 -5.03 13.29
CA LYS A 130 -6.89 -4.41 13.45
C LYS A 130 -7.93 -5.01 12.49
N ALA A 131 -7.56 -5.23 11.23
CA ALA A 131 -8.48 -5.74 10.21
C ALA A 131 -8.81 -7.23 10.37
N LEU A 132 -7.85 -8.04 10.82
CA LEU A 132 -8.00 -9.50 10.93
C LEU A 132 -8.49 -9.93 12.31
N ARG A 133 -8.10 -9.22 13.38
CA ARG A 133 -8.36 -9.63 14.76
C ARG A 133 -9.06 -8.57 15.61
N GLY A 134 -9.11 -7.31 15.16
CA GLY A 134 -9.73 -6.20 15.88
C GLY A 134 -11.27 -6.12 15.77
N SER A 135 -11.82 -4.99 16.19
CA SER A 135 -13.27 -4.73 16.35
C SER A 135 -14.08 -4.98 15.07
N PHE A 136 -13.48 -4.71 13.91
CA PHE A 136 -14.15 -4.81 12.61
C PHE A 136 -13.80 -6.09 11.84
N ARG A 137 -13.18 -7.11 12.48
CA ARG A 137 -12.74 -8.36 11.82
C ARG A 137 -13.84 -9.08 11.04
N HIS A 138 -15.07 -9.02 11.52
CA HIS A 138 -16.23 -9.68 10.92
C HIS A 138 -16.65 -9.04 9.59
N ILE A 139 -16.26 -7.78 9.35
CA ILE A 139 -16.54 -7.05 8.10
C ILE A 139 -15.29 -7.04 7.20
N LEU A 140 -14.11 -6.85 7.78
CA LEU A 140 -12.88 -6.64 7.03
C LEU A 140 -12.06 -7.92 6.80
N GLY A 141 -12.00 -8.83 7.77
CA GLY A 141 -11.00 -9.90 7.77
C GLY A 141 -11.11 -10.83 6.56
N ALA A 142 -12.29 -11.44 6.35
CA ALA A 142 -12.51 -12.33 5.21
C ALA A 142 -12.35 -11.60 3.86
N LYS A 143 -12.87 -10.37 3.77
CA LYS A 143 -12.77 -9.54 2.57
C LYS A 143 -11.32 -9.19 2.23
N LEU A 144 -10.51 -8.85 3.23
CA LEU A 144 -9.10 -8.51 3.06
C LEU A 144 -8.31 -9.69 2.52
N ILE A 145 -8.50 -10.88 3.12
CA ILE A 145 -7.84 -12.11 2.65
C ILE A 145 -8.25 -12.45 1.21
N GLN A 146 -9.54 -12.33 0.89
CA GLN A 146 -10.02 -12.55 -0.46
C GLN A 146 -9.34 -11.61 -1.47
N VAL A 147 -9.30 -10.30 -1.17
CA VAL A 147 -8.65 -9.31 -2.04
C VAL A 147 -7.17 -9.63 -2.22
N LEU A 148 -6.44 -9.99 -1.15
CA LEU A 148 -5.03 -10.38 -1.27
C LEU A 148 -4.83 -11.57 -2.20
N ILE A 149 -5.69 -12.60 -2.09
CA ILE A 149 -5.63 -13.78 -2.97
C ILE A 149 -5.89 -13.37 -4.42
N GLU A 150 -6.90 -12.54 -4.67
CA GLU A 150 -7.26 -12.08 -6.00
C GLU A 150 -6.13 -11.23 -6.64
N GLU A 151 -5.55 -10.31 -5.89
CA GLU A 151 -4.44 -9.46 -6.36
C GLU A 151 -3.17 -10.29 -6.63
N ILE A 152 -2.84 -11.27 -5.77
CA ILE A 152 -1.71 -12.19 -6.01
C ILE A 152 -1.94 -12.98 -7.30
N LYS A 153 -3.15 -13.50 -7.52
CA LYS A 153 -3.48 -14.24 -8.75
C LYS A 153 -3.39 -13.36 -9.99
N TYR A 154 -3.84 -12.11 -9.87
CA TYR A 154 -3.76 -11.15 -10.96
C TYR A 154 -2.31 -10.77 -11.30
N GLU A 155 -1.47 -10.54 -10.29
CA GLU A 155 -0.06 -10.20 -10.47
C GLU A 155 0.77 -11.39 -10.96
N PHE A 156 0.43 -12.60 -10.49
CA PHE A 156 1.10 -13.83 -10.85
C PHE A 156 0.12 -14.84 -11.47
N PRO A 157 -0.31 -14.67 -12.74
CA PRO A 157 -1.26 -15.58 -13.38
C PRO A 157 -0.79 -17.03 -13.43
N SER A 158 0.53 -17.27 -13.41
CA SER A 158 1.13 -18.61 -13.31
C SER A 158 0.84 -19.30 -11.97
N SER A 159 0.37 -18.59 -10.95
CA SER A 159 -0.08 -19.18 -9.69
C SER A 159 -1.31 -20.08 -9.85
N GLU A 160 -2.10 -19.88 -10.91
CA GLU A 160 -3.20 -20.78 -11.29
C GLU A 160 -2.78 -21.85 -12.32
N SER A 161 -1.51 -21.87 -12.71
CA SER A 161 -1.04 -22.91 -13.62
C SER A 161 -1.06 -24.28 -12.94
N ASN A 162 -1.52 -25.29 -13.68
CA ASN A 162 -1.38 -26.68 -13.27
C ASN A 162 0.07 -27.04 -12.95
N ASP A 163 1.05 -26.32 -13.50
CA ASP A 163 2.47 -26.52 -13.23
C ASP A 163 2.84 -26.17 -11.78
N LEU A 164 2.28 -25.08 -11.21
CA LEU A 164 2.51 -24.75 -9.80
C LEU A 164 1.84 -25.77 -8.88
N VAL A 165 0.59 -26.14 -9.17
CA VAL A 165 -0.14 -27.16 -8.40
C VAL A 165 0.60 -28.49 -8.44
N SER A 166 1.00 -28.94 -9.62
CA SER A 166 1.80 -30.16 -9.81
C SER A 166 3.14 -30.09 -9.10
N PHE A 167 3.80 -28.93 -9.10
CA PHE A 167 5.03 -28.70 -8.33
C PHE A 167 4.80 -28.83 -6.82
N MET A 168 3.74 -28.21 -6.29
CA MET A 168 3.41 -28.29 -4.86
C MET A 168 3.06 -29.70 -4.43
N GLU A 169 2.30 -30.44 -5.23
CA GLU A 169 1.97 -31.85 -5.00
C GLU A 169 3.22 -32.74 -5.05
N ASN A 170 4.07 -32.59 -6.07
CA ASN A 170 5.33 -33.35 -6.20
C ASN A 170 6.30 -33.10 -5.03
N ARG A 171 6.24 -31.91 -4.41
CA ARG A 171 7.04 -31.55 -3.24
C ARG A 171 6.37 -31.88 -1.90
N GLY A 172 5.13 -32.40 -1.92
CA GLY A 172 4.37 -32.73 -0.72
C GLY A 172 3.89 -31.51 0.06
N TYR A 173 3.90 -30.31 -0.53
CA TYR A 173 3.47 -29.08 0.15
C TYR A 173 1.97 -29.03 0.41
N THR A 174 1.18 -29.78 -0.34
CA THR A 174 -0.26 -29.97 -0.09
C THR A 174 -0.56 -30.86 1.11
N LEU A 175 0.44 -31.56 1.65
CA LEU A 175 0.32 -32.45 2.80
C LEU A 175 0.81 -31.80 4.10
N LEU A 176 1.28 -30.55 4.04
CA LEU A 176 1.72 -29.83 5.22
C LEU A 176 0.51 -29.50 6.09
N SER A 177 0.49 -30.05 7.30
CA SER A 177 -0.45 -29.69 8.34
C SER A 177 0.32 -29.31 9.60
N ASP A 178 -0.04 -28.19 10.21
CA ASP A 178 0.45 -27.79 11.52
C ASP A 178 -0.77 -27.52 12.41
N PRO A 179 -0.76 -27.98 13.68
CA PRO A 179 -1.78 -27.59 14.66
C PRO A 179 -1.99 -26.07 14.74
N PHE A 180 -0.95 -25.27 14.49
CA PHE A 180 -1.01 -23.81 14.39
C PHE A 180 -1.98 -23.31 13.30
N TRP A 181 -2.05 -23.99 12.15
CA TRP A 181 -2.95 -23.62 11.04
C TRP A 181 -4.39 -24.13 11.21
N SER A 182 -4.63 -24.97 12.23
CA SER A 182 -5.89 -25.70 12.44
C SER A 182 -6.81 -25.04 13.48
N ALA A 183 -6.43 -23.84 13.97
CA ALA A 183 -7.08 -23.12 15.07
C ALA A 183 -7.86 -21.88 14.61
#